data_AF-A0A650EJ62-F1
#
_entry.id   AF-A0A650EJ62-F1
#
_cell.length_a   1.000
_cell.length_b   1.000
_cell.length_c   1.000
_cell.angle_alpha   90.00
_cell.angle_beta   90.00
_cell.angle_gamma   90.00
#
_symmetry.space_group_name_H-M   'P 1'
#
loop_
_entity.id
_entity.type
_entity.pdbx_description
1 polymer ?
#
loop_
_entity_poly.entity_id
_entity_poly.type
_entity_poly.pdbx_seq_one_letter_code
_entity_poly.pdbx_strand_id
1 'polypeptide(L)'
;MCVRILNMTYIPEKAKQIALARLDLVHKWLEFRRKSNVKIQADYDFVKLHNTTESHLREVLDKVSRGSLHRWNAMLAGSEDYEKLLPQYRYSKIDEFRISLTDEEIKIFMSLLLHPNRISIGKATALTKYKLKEQGQDFIPADATFRRYAKWFKANNYDKWVLAEMAKKPCPIRLNPILSAMQACLKLAIFLSQTGIN
;
A
#
# COMPACT_ATOMS: atom_id res chain seq x y z
N MET A 1 17.58 -15.44 -23.97
CA MET A 1 16.52 -14.48 -23.57
C MET A 1 15.42 -15.26 -22.87
N CYS A 2 15.18 -14.99 -21.59
CA CYS A 2 14.19 -15.70 -20.81
C CYS A 2 12.80 -15.14 -21.16
N VAL A 3 12.09 -15.77 -22.10
CA VAL A 3 10.67 -15.48 -22.36
C VAL A 3 9.90 -16.08 -21.19
N ARG A 4 9.70 -15.28 -20.14
CA ARG A 4 8.87 -15.67 -19.01
C ARG A 4 7.42 -15.54 -19.46
N ILE A 5 6.86 -16.64 -19.99
CA ILE A 5 5.42 -16.76 -20.24
C ILE A 5 4.74 -16.62 -18.88
N LEU A 6 4.17 -15.45 -18.61
CA LEU A 6 3.35 -15.23 -17.44
C LEU A 6 1.98 -15.79 -17.78
N ASN A 7 1.63 -16.96 -17.24
CA ASN A 7 0.23 -17.40 -17.17
C ASN A 7 -0.51 -16.39 -16.28
N MET A 8 -1.11 -15.39 -16.92
CA MET A 8 -1.81 -14.28 -16.30
C MET A 8 -3.24 -14.71 -15.97
N THR A 9 -3.50 -15.09 -14.73
CA THR A 9 -4.83 -15.52 -14.26
C THR A 9 -5.80 -14.36 -14.02
N TYR A 10 -5.30 -13.11 -13.96
CA TYR A 10 -6.11 -11.91 -13.76
C TYR A 10 -5.41 -10.66 -14.30
N ILE A 11 -6.11 -9.89 -15.13
CA ILE A 11 -5.67 -8.58 -15.62
C ILE A 11 -6.75 -7.58 -15.24
N PRO A 12 -6.43 -6.49 -14.51
CA PRO A 12 -7.41 -5.49 -14.16
C PRO A 12 -7.88 -4.73 -15.40
N GLU A 13 -9.16 -4.39 -15.47
CA GLU A 13 -9.78 -3.74 -16.64
C GLU A 13 -9.04 -2.45 -17.04
N LYS A 14 -8.60 -1.67 -16.06
CA LYS A 14 -7.80 -0.47 -16.30
C LYS A 14 -6.48 -0.76 -17.05
N ALA A 15 -5.81 -1.87 -16.75
CA ALA A 15 -4.59 -2.25 -17.46
C ALA A 15 -4.87 -2.67 -18.90
N LYS A 16 -6.00 -3.36 -19.13
CA LYS A 16 -6.48 -3.71 -20.47
C LYS A 16 -6.78 -2.46 -21.29
N GLN A 17 -7.51 -1.49 -20.74
CA GLN A 17 -7.80 -0.21 -21.40
C GLN A 17 -6.52 0.55 -21.80
N ILE A 18 -5.53 0.59 -20.90
CA ILE A 18 -4.23 1.20 -21.19
C ILE A 18 -3.50 0.47 -22.33
N ALA A 19 -3.51 -0.87 -22.34
CA ALA A 19 -2.84 -1.64 -23.40
C ALA A 19 -3.50 -1.43 -24.77
N LEU A 20 -4.84 -1.42 -24.82
CA LEU A 20 -5.60 -1.12 -26.04
C LEU A 20 -5.32 0.30 -26.54
N ALA A 21 -5.35 1.29 -25.65
CA ALA A 21 -5.02 2.67 -26.01
C ALA A 21 -3.60 2.80 -26.56
N ARG A 22 -2.63 2.05 -26.03
CA ARG A 22 -1.24 2.02 -26.56
C ARG A 22 -1.20 1.45 -27.97
N LEU A 23 -1.93 0.37 -28.23
CA LEU A 23 -2.01 -0.26 -29.54
C LEU A 23 -2.59 0.73 -30.57
N ASP A 24 -3.73 1.35 -30.25
CA ASP A 24 -4.38 2.34 -31.10
C ASP A 24 -3.45 3.52 -31.41
N LEU A 25 -2.73 4.01 -30.41
CA LEU A 25 -1.80 5.13 -30.59
C LEU A 25 -0.63 4.76 -31.51
N VAL A 26 -0.10 3.54 -31.39
CA VAL A 26 0.95 3.04 -32.28
C VAL A 26 0.44 2.91 -33.71
N HIS A 27 -0.78 2.40 -33.93
CA HIS A 27 -1.38 2.34 -35.27
C HIS A 27 -1.53 3.72 -35.89
N LYS A 28 -2.11 4.68 -35.15
CA LYS A 28 -2.23 6.08 -35.61
C LYS A 28 -0.88 6.71 -35.96
N TRP A 29 0.14 6.43 -35.15
CA TRP A 29 1.50 6.90 -35.41
C TRP A 29 2.09 6.28 -36.69
N LEU A 30 1.92 4.97 -36.90
CA LEU A 30 2.40 4.29 -38.10
C LEU A 30 1.70 4.81 -39.37
N GLU A 31 0.40 5.06 -39.30
CA GLU A 31 -0.35 5.68 -40.41
C GLU A 31 0.14 7.10 -40.70
N PHE A 32 0.36 7.91 -39.66
CA PHE A 32 0.92 9.25 -39.81
C PHE A 32 2.30 9.19 -40.48
N ARG A 33 3.15 8.25 -40.05
CA ARG A 33 4.49 8.03 -40.58
C ARG A 33 4.50 7.55 -42.04
N ARG A 34 3.46 6.82 -42.48
CA ARG A 34 3.30 6.41 -43.89
C ARG A 34 2.97 7.60 -44.80
N LYS A 35 2.25 8.59 -44.29
CA LYS A 35 1.84 9.79 -45.05
C LYS A 35 2.95 10.84 -45.18
N SER A 36 3.97 10.78 -44.32
CA SER A 36 5.07 11.75 -44.30
C SER A 36 6.29 11.28 -45.07
N ASN A 37 6.91 12.19 -45.83
CA ASN A 37 8.14 11.89 -46.57
C ASN A 37 9.37 11.82 -45.64
N VAL A 38 9.40 12.65 -44.58
CA VAL A 38 10.49 12.69 -43.58
C VAL A 38 10.05 12.02 -42.28
N LYS A 39 10.55 10.81 -42.04
CA LYS A 39 10.14 9.96 -40.90
C LYS A 39 10.46 10.57 -39.52
N ILE A 40 11.62 11.22 -39.37
CA ILE A 40 12.06 11.77 -38.08
C ILE A 40 11.20 12.97 -37.68
N GLN A 41 10.87 13.83 -38.65
CA GLN A 41 10.02 14.99 -38.42
C GLN A 41 8.59 14.56 -38.11
N ALA A 42 8.08 13.55 -38.83
CA ALA A 42 6.77 12.96 -38.58
C ALA A 42 6.62 12.45 -37.14
N ASP A 43 7.64 11.79 -36.60
CA ASP A 43 7.64 11.32 -35.21
C ASP A 43 7.56 12.50 -34.22
N TYR A 44 8.29 13.58 -34.48
CA TYR A 44 8.29 14.77 -33.61
C TYR A 44 6.93 15.48 -33.66
N ASP A 45 6.41 15.71 -34.86
CA ASP A 45 5.14 16.40 -35.08
C ASP A 45 3.98 15.61 -34.49
N PHE A 46 3.97 14.29 -34.64
CA PHE A 46 2.95 13.42 -34.06
C PHE A 46 2.94 13.48 -32.53
N VAL A 47 4.12 13.37 -31.90
CA VAL A 47 4.24 13.45 -30.43
C VAL A 47 3.81 14.82 -29.92
N LYS A 48 4.21 15.89 -30.62
CA LYS A 48 3.80 17.26 -30.29
C LYS A 48 2.28 17.41 -30.39
N LEU A 49 1.68 16.96 -31.50
CA LEU A 49 0.23 17.01 -31.72
C LEU A 49 -0.51 16.23 -30.63
N HIS A 50 -0.11 14.99 -30.35
CA HIS A 50 -0.75 14.17 -29.31
C HIS A 50 -0.66 14.79 -27.92
N ASN A 51 0.48 15.39 -27.56
CA ASN A 51 0.70 16.01 -26.26
C ASN A 51 0.07 17.40 -26.13
N THR A 52 -0.31 18.06 -27.23
CA THR A 52 -0.99 19.35 -27.23
C THR A 52 -2.50 19.19 -27.29
N THR A 53 -3.00 18.29 -28.14
CA THR A 53 -4.44 18.02 -28.28
C THR A 53 -4.98 17.27 -27.06
N GLU A 54 -6.14 17.69 -26.57
CA GLU A 54 -6.91 16.91 -25.60
C GLU A 54 -7.70 15.84 -26.35
N SER A 55 -7.32 14.59 -26.14
CA SER A 55 -7.98 13.44 -26.76
C SER A 55 -8.21 12.39 -25.69
N HIS A 56 -9.23 11.54 -25.89
CA HIS A 56 -9.51 10.41 -25.00
C HIS A 56 -8.27 9.53 -24.77
N LEU A 57 -7.40 9.37 -25.79
CA LEU A 57 -6.15 8.63 -25.65
C LEU A 57 -5.15 9.29 -24.69
N ARG A 58 -5.10 10.63 -24.66
CA ARG A 58 -4.23 11.38 -23.74
C ARG A 58 -4.75 11.33 -22.30
N GLU A 59 -6.06 11.31 -22.12
CA GLU A 59 -6.67 11.13 -20.79
C GLU A 59 -6.31 9.77 -20.20
N VAL A 60 -6.28 8.71 -21.03
CA VAL A 60 -5.95 7.34 -20.60
C VAL A 60 -4.44 7.11 -20.43
N LEU A 61 -3.59 7.65 -21.31
CA LEU A 61 -2.16 7.34 -21.37
C LEU A 61 -1.22 8.41 -20.80
N ASP A 62 -1.74 9.61 -20.51
CA ASP A 62 -0.97 10.81 -20.21
C ASP A 62 0.02 11.17 -21.35
N LYS A 63 0.95 12.10 -21.11
CA LYS A 63 1.96 12.53 -22.09
C LYS A 63 2.83 11.38 -22.55
N VAL A 64 2.96 11.23 -23.86
CA VAL A 64 3.75 10.17 -24.49
C VAL A 64 5.01 10.76 -25.10
N SER A 65 6.11 10.01 -25.04
CA SER A 65 7.38 10.35 -25.68
C SER A 65 7.59 9.54 -26.95
N ARG A 66 8.40 10.07 -27.89
CA ARG A 66 8.87 9.32 -29.07
C ARG A 66 9.46 7.96 -28.69
N GLY A 67 10.30 7.93 -27.65
CA GLY A 67 10.93 6.69 -27.19
C GLY A 67 9.93 5.64 -26.72
N SER A 68 8.80 6.06 -26.12
CA SER A 68 7.73 5.16 -25.72
C SER A 68 7.08 4.48 -26.93
N LEU A 69 6.76 5.25 -27.98
CA LEU A 69 6.16 4.72 -29.22
C LEU A 69 7.06 3.66 -29.87
N HIS A 70 8.36 3.96 -30.01
CA HIS A 70 9.32 3.02 -30.59
C HIS A 70 9.46 1.74 -29.75
N ARG A 71 9.48 1.85 -28.41
CA ARG A 71 9.50 0.66 -27.53
C ARG A 71 8.25 -0.20 -27.69
N TRP A 72 7.07 0.41 -27.71
CA TRP A 72 5.80 -0.32 -27.88
C TRP A 72 5.73 -1.00 -29.25
N ASN A 73 6.13 -0.31 -30.32
CA ASN A 73 6.19 -0.89 -31.65
C ASN A 73 7.19 -2.07 -31.73
N ALA A 74 8.33 -1.96 -31.06
CA ALA A 74 9.29 -3.06 -30.97
C ALA A 74 8.74 -4.27 -30.18
N MET A 75 7.95 -4.03 -29.12
CA MET A 75 7.28 -5.10 -28.35
C MET A 75 6.22 -5.83 -29.17
N LEU A 76 5.48 -5.11 -30.02
CA LEU A 76 4.49 -5.71 -30.92
C LEU A 76 5.13 -6.59 -31.98
N ALA A 77 6.32 -6.21 -32.48
CA ALA A 77 7.08 -6.95 -33.49
C ALA A 77 6.26 -7.31 -34.74
N GLY A 78 5.33 -6.43 -35.13
CA GLY A 78 4.41 -6.64 -36.26
C GLY A 78 3.17 -7.47 -35.95
N SER A 79 2.97 -7.88 -34.69
CA SER A 79 1.72 -8.47 -34.22
C SER A 79 0.73 -7.40 -33.74
N GLU A 80 -0.56 -7.71 -33.79
CA GLU A 80 -1.65 -6.90 -33.25
C GLU A 80 -2.04 -7.30 -31.81
N ASP A 81 -1.26 -8.18 -31.17
CA ASP A 81 -1.55 -8.66 -29.81
C ASP A 81 -1.35 -7.55 -28.75
N TYR A 82 -2.46 -6.99 -28.23
CA TYR A 82 -2.41 -6.00 -27.15
C TYR A 82 -1.79 -6.53 -25.85
N GLU A 83 -1.81 -7.86 -25.65
CA GLU A 83 -1.26 -8.50 -24.44
C GLU A 83 0.23 -8.22 -24.25
N LYS A 84 0.98 -8.03 -25.34
CA LYS A 84 2.41 -7.68 -25.30
C LYS A 84 2.67 -6.29 -24.74
N LEU A 85 1.66 -5.41 -24.79
CA LEU A 85 1.71 -4.04 -24.28
C LEU A 85 1.19 -3.92 -22.84
N LEU A 86 0.72 -5.03 -22.25
CA LEU A 86 0.35 -5.05 -20.84
C LEU A 86 1.59 -4.80 -19.97
N PRO A 87 1.45 -4.04 -18.87
CA PRO A 87 2.51 -3.93 -17.89
C PRO A 87 2.85 -5.32 -17.32
N GLN A 88 4.14 -5.62 -17.19
CA GLN A 88 4.64 -6.90 -16.65
C GLN A 88 4.52 -6.98 -15.11
N TYR A 89 3.48 -6.37 -14.54
CA TYR A 89 3.22 -6.44 -13.11
C TYR A 89 2.53 -7.76 -12.76
N ARG A 90 2.83 -8.28 -11.57
CA ARG A 90 2.02 -9.34 -10.98
C ARG A 90 0.74 -8.71 -10.45
N TYR A 91 -0.33 -8.85 -11.21
CA TYR A 91 -1.66 -8.50 -10.74
C TYR A 91 -2.19 -9.63 -9.87
N SER A 92 -2.63 -9.26 -8.68
CA SER A 92 -3.33 -10.15 -7.75
C SER A 92 -4.78 -9.67 -7.63
N LYS A 93 -5.73 -10.60 -7.45
CA LYS A 93 -7.11 -10.21 -7.11
C LYS A 93 -7.17 -9.71 -5.67
N ILE A 94 -8.14 -8.83 -5.38
CA ILE A 94 -8.35 -8.25 -4.04
C ILE A 94 -8.56 -9.37 -3.00
N ASP A 95 -9.21 -10.47 -3.40
CA ASP A 95 -9.55 -11.59 -2.52
C ASP A 95 -8.44 -12.64 -2.39
N GLU A 96 -7.38 -12.57 -3.21
CA GLU A 96 -6.28 -13.53 -3.15
C GLU A 96 -5.32 -13.25 -1.98
N PHE A 97 -5.29 -12.01 -1.48
CA PHE A 97 -4.38 -11.62 -0.41
C PHE A 97 -5.10 -10.81 0.65
N ARG A 98 -4.96 -11.23 1.91
CA ARG A 98 -5.47 -10.46 3.05
C ARG A 98 -4.59 -9.22 3.30
N ILE A 99 -5.17 -8.04 3.09
CA ILE A 99 -4.47 -6.74 3.20
C ILE A 99 -4.66 -6.10 4.59
N SER A 100 -5.67 -6.55 5.36
CA SER A 100 -6.00 -6.05 6.70
C SER A 100 -5.69 -7.07 7.79
N LEU A 101 -5.44 -6.59 9.01
CA LEU A 101 -5.36 -7.44 10.20
C LEU A 101 -6.76 -7.81 10.68
N THR A 102 -6.91 -8.99 11.29
CA THR A 102 -8.15 -9.38 11.98
C THR A 102 -8.25 -8.67 13.33
N ASP A 103 -9.44 -8.62 13.93
CA ASP A 103 -9.64 -7.95 15.22
C ASP A 103 -8.82 -8.59 16.35
N GLU A 104 -8.63 -9.91 16.31
CA GLU A 104 -7.79 -10.65 17.25
C GLU A 104 -6.32 -10.27 17.12
N GLU A 105 -5.80 -10.24 15.89
CA GLU A 105 -4.43 -9.81 15.59
C GLU A 105 -4.19 -8.36 15.99
N ILE A 106 -5.17 -7.49 15.71
CA ILE A 106 -5.15 -6.08 16.12
C ILE A 106 -5.09 -5.99 17.64
N LYS A 107 -5.92 -6.74 18.37
CA LYS A 107 -5.95 -6.71 19.83
C LYS A 107 -4.60 -7.13 20.42
N ILE A 108 -4.02 -8.23 19.94
CA ILE A 108 -2.71 -8.71 20.39
C ILE A 108 -1.63 -7.67 20.07
N PHE A 109 -1.60 -7.19 18.83
CA PHE A 109 -0.59 -6.23 18.37
C PHE A 109 -0.68 -4.90 19.14
N MET A 110 -1.89 -4.37 19.33
CA MET A 110 -2.11 -3.11 20.04
C MET A 110 -1.78 -3.21 21.53
N SER A 111 -2.04 -4.35 22.17
CA SER A 111 -1.66 -4.59 23.56
C SER A 111 -0.14 -4.46 23.76
N LEU A 112 0.66 -4.93 22.79
CA LEU A 112 2.11 -4.83 22.80
C LEU A 112 2.59 -3.43 22.40
N LEU A 113 1.95 -2.81 21.42
CA LEU A 113 2.35 -1.51 20.89
C LEU A 113 2.13 -0.37 21.89
N LEU A 114 1.02 -0.41 22.64
CA LEU A 114 0.68 0.60 23.65
C LEU A 114 1.25 0.27 25.04
N HIS A 115 1.99 -0.83 25.18
CA HIS A 115 2.58 -1.24 26.46
C HIS A 115 3.52 -0.16 27.04
N PRO A 116 3.53 0.07 28.37
CA PRO A 116 4.36 1.10 29.01
C PRO A 116 5.87 0.95 28.72
N ASN A 117 6.37 -0.28 28.56
CA ASN A 117 7.79 -0.58 28.31
C ASN A 117 8.34 -0.18 26.92
N ARG A 118 7.71 0.74 26.18
CA ARG A 118 8.22 1.29 24.89
C ARG A 118 8.63 0.22 23.87
N ILE A 119 7.78 -0.78 23.63
CA ILE A 119 8.08 -1.80 22.62
C ILE A 119 8.09 -1.15 21.23
N SER A 120 9.19 -1.29 20.49
CA SER A 120 9.30 -0.78 19.13
C SER A 120 8.31 -1.49 18.20
N ILE A 121 7.85 -0.83 17.13
CA ILE A 121 6.89 -1.42 16.17
C ILE A 121 7.43 -2.74 15.62
N GLY A 122 8.72 -2.82 15.31
CA GLY A 122 9.36 -4.05 14.84
C GLY A 122 9.32 -5.17 15.88
N LYS A 123 9.64 -4.86 17.15
CA LYS A 123 9.61 -5.86 18.24
C LYS A 123 8.18 -6.32 18.55
N ALA A 124 7.21 -5.40 18.55
CA ALA A 124 5.79 -5.72 18.71
C ALA A 124 5.29 -6.63 17.58
N THR A 125 5.73 -6.38 16.35
CA THR A 125 5.41 -7.21 15.17
C THR A 125 5.99 -8.62 15.34
N ALA A 126 7.26 -8.74 15.72
CA ALA A 126 7.91 -10.04 15.93
C ALA A 126 7.24 -10.86 17.04
N LEU A 127 6.94 -10.23 18.18
CA LEU A 127 6.26 -10.87 19.30
C LEU A 127 4.83 -11.29 18.95
N THR A 128 4.11 -10.46 18.19
CA THR A 128 2.76 -10.80 17.72
C THR A 128 2.82 -12.03 16.83
N LYS A 129 3.72 -12.04 15.84
CA LYS A 129 3.90 -13.22 14.96
C LYS A 129 4.26 -14.48 15.73
N TYR A 130 5.10 -14.36 16.75
CA TYR A 130 5.45 -15.48 17.61
C TYR A 130 4.21 -16.04 18.32
N LYS A 131 3.37 -15.17 18.91
CA LYS A 131 2.10 -15.59 19.53
C LYS A 131 1.11 -16.23 18.55
N LEU A 132 0.96 -15.66 17.34
CA LEU A 132 0.06 -16.21 16.32
C LEU A 132 0.50 -17.62 15.86
N LYS A 133 1.82 -17.87 15.84
CA LYS A 133 2.38 -19.21 15.58
C LYS A 133 2.06 -20.19 16.70
N GLU A 134 2.21 -19.79 17.96
CA GLU A 134 1.87 -20.63 19.11
C GLU A 134 0.37 -20.97 19.14
N GLN A 135 -0.48 -20.05 18.68
CA GLN A 135 -1.92 -20.27 18.55
C GLN A 135 -2.31 -21.19 17.38
N GLY A 136 -1.34 -21.65 16.58
CA GLY A 136 -1.57 -22.58 15.47
C GLY A 136 -2.26 -21.94 14.26
N GLN A 137 -2.14 -20.62 14.08
CA GLN A 137 -2.81 -19.93 12.99
C GLN A 137 -2.11 -20.20 11.64
N ASP A 138 -2.87 -20.69 10.65
CA ASP A 138 -2.34 -21.10 9.34
C ASP A 138 -1.75 -19.92 8.53
N PHE A 139 -2.37 -18.74 8.65
CA PHE A 139 -1.94 -17.55 7.93
C PHE A 139 -1.34 -16.51 8.89
N ILE A 140 -0.09 -16.12 8.62
CA ILE A 140 0.62 -15.10 9.38
C ILE A 140 0.82 -13.85 8.50
N PRO A 141 0.28 -12.68 8.90
CA PRO A 141 0.43 -11.46 8.11
C PRO A 141 1.89 -11.04 7.91
N ALA A 142 2.16 -10.33 6.82
CA ALA A 142 3.48 -9.76 6.55
C ALA A 142 3.80 -8.58 7.48
N ASP A 143 5.09 -8.30 7.72
CA ASP A 143 5.54 -7.17 8.56
C ASP A 143 5.05 -5.82 8.02
N ALA A 144 4.87 -5.73 6.69
CA ALA A 144 4.34 -4.54 6.05
C ALA A 144 2.91 -4.21 6.51
N THR A 145 2.09 -5.23 6.75
CA THR A 145 0.69 -5.08 7.19
C THR A 145 0.63 -4.46 8.59
N PHE A 146 1.39 -5.01 9.55
CA PHE A 146 1.48 -4.45 10.91
C PHE A 146 2.01 -3.01 10.91
N ARG A 147 3.04 -2.71 10.10
CA ARG A 147 3.58 -1.36 9.98
C ARG A 147 2.59 -0.36 9.38
N ARG A 148 1.85 -0.76 8.35
CA ARG A 148 0.78 0.07 7.77
C ARG A 148 -0.30 0.36 8.82
N TYR A 149 -0.73 -0.65 9.56
CA TYR A 149 -1.73 -0.49 10.61
C TYR A 149 -1.25 0.45 11.72
N ALA A 150 -0.01 0.30 12.21
CA ALA A 150 0.54 1.20 13.23
C ALA A 150 0.59 2.66 12.78
N LYS A 151 0.98 2.91 11.51
CA LYS A 151 0.97 4.27 10.93
C LYS A 151 -0.45 4.84 10.84
N TRP A 152 -1.39 4.04 10.37
CA TRP A 152 -2.81 4.42 10.31
C TRP A 152 -3.36 4.72 11.71
N PHE A 153 -3.08 3.87 12.70
CA PHE A 153 -3.54 4.09 14.07
C PHE A 153 -2.99 5.39 14.65
N LYS A 154 -1.69 5.67 14.46
CA LYS A 154 -1.06 6.91 14.92
C LYS A 154 -1.68 8.16 14.27
N ALA A 155 -2.03 8.09 12.98
CA ALA A 155 -2.64 9.20 12.26
C ALA A 155 -4.08 9.48 12.72
N ASN A 156 -4.87 8.43 13.00
CA ASN A 156 -6.29 8.57 13.35
C ASN A 156 -6.56 8.69 14.85
N ASN A 157 -5.65 8.20 15.70
CA ASN A 157 -5.80 8.19 17.16
C ASN A 157 -4.57 8.82 17.83
N TYR A 158 -4.18 10.00 17.35
CA TYR A 158 -2.98 10.68 17.84
C TYR A 158 -3.04 10.96 19.35
N ASP A 159 -4.21 11.34 19.88
CA ASP A 159 -4.38 11.62 21.31
C ASP A 159 -4.09 10.38 22.17
N LYS A 160 -4.63 9.22 21.78
CA LYS A 160 -4.39 7.95 22.47
C LYS A 160 -2.93 7.53 22.37
N TRP A 161 -2.30 7.79 21.23
CA TRP A 161 -0.87 7.55 21.03
C TRP A 161 -0.05 8.40 22.01
N VAL A 162 -0.32 9.71 22.06
CA VAL A 162 0.37 10.65 22.96
C VAL A 162 0.14 10.28 24.42
N LEU A 163 -1.09 9.93 24.83
CA LEU A 163 -1.38 9.49 26.20
C LEU A 163 -0.58 8.24 26.57
N ALA A 164 -0.53 7.24 25.68
CA ALA A 164 0.29 6.05 25.88
C ALA A 164 1.79 6.38 25.90
N GLU A 165 2.23 7.45 25.22
CA GLU A 165 3.61 7.94 25.32
C GLU A 165 3.87 8.81 26.55
N MET A 166 2.90 9.56 27.06
CA MET A 166 3.01 10.43 28.22
C MET A 166 2.95 9.64 29.52
N ALA A 167 2.12 8.60 29.60
CA ALA A 167 2.08 7.64 30.71
C ALA A 167 3.44 6.95 30.96
N LYS A 168 4.37 7.06 30.02
CA LYS A 168 5.72 6.50 30.06
C LYS A 168 6.79 7.50 30.51
N LYS A 169 6.46 8.79 30.63
CA LYS A 169 7.36 9.76 31.27
C LYS A 169 7.18 9.60 32.78
N PRO A 170 8.26 9.46 33.57
CA PRO A 170 8.13 9.60 35.01
C PRO A 170 7.48 10.96 35.28
N CYS A 171 6.46 10.99 36.13
CA CYS A 171 5.86 12.25 36.55
C CYS A 171 6.99 13.12 37.11
N PRO A 172 7.28 14.31 36.53
CA PRO A 172 8.37 15.16 37.02
C PRO A 172 8.05 15.70 38.42
N ILE A 173 6.78 15.68 38.80
CA ILE A 173 6.34 15.97 40.15
C ILE A 173 6.68 14.76 41.00
N ARG A 174 7.67 14.93 41.88
CA ARG A 174 7.89 14.06 43.02
C ARG A 174 6.60 14.14 43.84
N LEU A 175 5.65 13.24 43.59
CA LEU A 175 4.36 13.23 44.28
C LEU A 175 4.67 13.10 45.76
N ASN A 176 4.33 14.13 46.52
CA ASN A 176 4.48 14.14 47.97
C ASN A 176 3.81 12.86 48.50
N PRO A 177 4.31 12.24 49.59
CA PRO A 177 3.80 10.96 50.09
C PRO A 177 2.28 10.89 50.27
N ILE A 178 1.66 12.05 50.51
CA ILE A 178 0.21 12.23 50.65
C ILE A 178 -0.51 11.93 49.32
N LEU A 179 -0.02 12.43 48.19
CA LEU A 179 -0.68 12.26 46.89
C LEU A 179 -0.54 10.83 46.36
N SER A 180 0.58 10.17 46.64
CA SER A 180 0.77 8.74 46.31
C SER A 180 -0.11 7.84 47.18
N ALA A 181 -0.26 8.16 48.47
CA ALA A 181 -1.21 7.47 49.36
C ALA A 181 -2.66 7.67 48.91
N MET A 182 -3.04 8.88 48.49
CA MET A 182 -4.39 9.15 47.97
C MET A 182 -4.68 8.38 46.66
N GLN A 183 -3.70 8.28 45.74
CA GLN A 183 -3.85 7.47 44.53
C GLN A 183 -3.93 5.96 44.84
N ALA A 184 -3.20 5.47 45.84
CA ALA A 184 -3.30 4.08 46.29
C ALA A 184 -4.67 3.79 46.91
N CYS A 185 -5.17 4.68 47.77
CA CYS A 185 -6.52 4.58 48.35
C CYS A 185 -7.61 4.63 47.28
N LEU A 186 -7.48 5.48 46.25
CA LEU A 186 -8.45 5.56 45.16
C LEU A 186 -8.47 4.26 44.34
N LYS A 187 -7.31 3.67 44.05
CA LYS A 187 -7.22 2.37 43.38
C LYS A 187 -7.81 1.24 44.23
N LEU A 188 -7.59 1.25 45.54
CA LEU A 188 -8.19 0.28 46.45
C LEU A 188 -9.72 0.43 46.53
N ALA A 189 -10.22 1.66 46.61
CA ALA A 189 -11.66 1.94 46.65
C ALA A 189 -12.38 1.51 45.36
N ILE A 190 -11.74 1.72 44.20
CA ILE A 190 -12.25 1.25 42.90
C ILE A 190 -12.20 -0.28 42.81
N PHE A 191 -11.18 -0.92 43.37
CA PHE A 191 -11.09 -2.37 43.40
C PHE A 191 -12.14 -3.00 44.32
N LEU A 192 -12.35 -2.44 45.51
CA LEU A 192 -13.36 -2.91 46.48
C LEU A 192 -14.80 -2.69 45.97
N SER A 193 -15.06 -1.59 45.26
CA SER A 193 -16.38 -1.35 44.65
C SER A 193 -16.68 -2.29 43.48
N GLN A 194 -15.65 -2.86 42.84
CA GLN A 194 -15.79 -3.84 41.76
C GLN A 194 -15.90 -5.28 42.26
N THR A 195 -15.39 -5.60 43.45
CA THR A 195 -15.45 -6.95 44.03
C THR A 195 -16.64 -7.18 44.97
N GLY A 196 -17.42 -6.15 45.31
CA GLY A 196 -18.66 -6.29 46.07
C GLY A 196 -18.48 -6.79 47.50
N ILE A 197 -17.28 -6.65 48.07
CA ILE A 197 -17.00 -6.98 49.46
C ILE A 197 -17.08 -5.69 50.26
N ASN A 198 -18.23 -5.45 50.89
CA ASN A 198 -18.37 -4.51 52.01
C ASN A 198 -17.89 -5.16 53.30
#